data_AF-A0A923S7P9-F1
#
_entry.id   AF-A0A923S7P9-F1
#
_cell.length_a   1.000
_cell.length_b   1.000
_cell.length_c   1.000
_cell.angle_alpha   90.00
_cell.angle_beta   90.00
_cell.angle_gamma   90.00
#
_symmetry.space_group_name_H-M   'P 1'
#
loop_
_entity.id
_entity.type
_entity.pdbx_description
1 polymer ?
#
loop_
_entity_poly.entity_id
_entity_poly.type
_entity_poly.pdbx_seq_one_letter_code
_entity_poly.pdbx_strand_id
1 'polypeptide(L)'
;MDLRPPIRRSWLRLRLGKAYYTGKRYLLWCSPKYRWAKTWKEERLPCVQFSHATPLMRHLRGEEMVWQENKVTNLKLAVKRLDGLILYPGETFSYWKRIGKPTARKGYKEGMVLFLGQIGGDIGGGLCQLSNLIFWMTLHTPLTVTERYRHSHDVFPDANRTQPFGSGATCAYPHRDLMIRNDTDRPYQLCLRVGETHLEGAWRSTEPPALQFRVIEKDARIDQASWGGYIRHNQLWREVYGLSGALLEEQYLCTNDAIMMYSPLLSAAPADGE
;
A
#
# COMPACT_ATOMS: atom_id res chain seq x y z
N MET A 1 1.99 9.48 -18.89
CA MET A 1 1.63 10.80 -18.32
C MET A 1 2.92 11.44 -17.84
N ASP A 2 3.31 12.58 -18.41
CA ASP A 2 4.52 13.30 -17.98
C ASP A 2 4.38 13.69 -16.51
N LEU A 3 5.26 13.14 -15.67
CA LEU A 3 5.40 13.59 -14.28
C LEU A 3 5.87 15.04 -14.32
N ARG A 4 4.94 15.97 -14.14
CA ARG A 4 5.26 17.41 -14.13
C ARG A 4 6.12 17.73 -12.91
N PRO A 5 7.04 18.71 -13.02
CA PRO A 5 7.83 19.17 -11.88
C PRO A 5 6.90 19.61 -10.73
N PRO A 6 7.33 19.44 -9.47
CA PRO A 6 6.52 19.79 -8.31
C PRO A 6 6.18 21.28 -8.34
N ILE A 7 4.89 21.58 -8.54
CA ILE A 7 4.38 22.96 -8.56
C ILE A 7 4.48 23.52 -7.14
N ARG A 8 5.30 24.57 -6.96
CA ARG A 8 5.33 25.32 -5.70
C ARG A 8 3.98 26.00 -5.50
N ARG A 9 3.30 25.63 -4.42
CA ARG A 9 1.98 26.18 -4.05
C ARG A 9 2.15 27.06 -2.82
N SER A 10 1.45 28.18 -2.78
CA SER A 10 1.44 29.03 -1.59
C SER A 10 0.91 28.26 -0.37
N TRP A 11 1.36 28.65 0.82
CA TRP A 11 0.93 28.05 2.08
C TRP A 11 -0.59 28.07 2.25
N LEU A 12 -1.24 29.19 1.88
CA LEU A 12 -2.70 29.32 1.92
C LEU A 12 -3.39 28.31 0.99
N ARG A 13 -2.87 28.14 -0.23
CA ARG A 13 -3.42 27.16 -1.19
C ARG A 13 -3.30 25.73 -0.67
N LEU A 14 -2.19 25.39 -0.02
CA LEU A 14 -1.99 24.07 0.60
C LEU A 14 -2.97 23.84 1.75
N ARG A 15 -3.17 24.83 2.63
CA ARG A 15 -4.13 24.72 3.74
C ARG A 15 -5.57 24.59 3.26
N LEU A 16 -6.00 25.44 2.33
CA LEU A 16 -7.35 25.38 1.75
C LEU A 16 -7.57 24.06 0.99
N GLY A 17 -6.57 23.61 0.23
CA GLY A 17 -6.62 22.30 -0.44
C GLY A 17 -6.78 21.16 0.56
N LYS A 18 -5.98 21.15 1.63
CA LYS A 18 -6.08 20.14 2.70
C LYS A 18 -7.47 20.14 3.34
N ALA A 19 -8.03 21.31 3.66
CA ALA A 19 -9.37 21.44 4.22
C ALA A 19 -10.44 20.90 3.25
N TYR A 20 -10.39 21.30 1.98
CA TYR A 20 -11.33 20.84 0.95
C TYR A 20 -11.30 19.31 0.76
N TYR A 21 -10.13 18.73 0.52
CA TYR A 21 -10.01 17.28 0.33
C TYR A 21 -10.35 16.48 1.60
N THR A 22 -10.09 17.06 2.77
CA THR A 22 -10.51 16.49 4.05
C THR A 22 -12.04 16.47 4.17
N GLY A 23 -12.70 17.60 3.93
CA GLY A 23 -14.16 17.68 3.93
C GLY A 23 -14.79 16.72 2.93
N LYS A 24 -14.27 16.68 1.69
CA LYS A 24 -14.71 15.75 0.64
C LYS A 24 -14.61 14.29 1.10
N ARG A 25 -13.52 13.89 1.78
CA ARG A 25 -13.39 12.53 2.32
C ARG A 25 -14.44 12.23 3.39
N TYR A 26 -14.66 13.13 4.34
CA TYR A 26 -15.66 12.91 5.38
C TYR A 26 -17.07 12.81 4.81
N LEU A 27 -17.42 13.64 3.82
CA LEU A 27 -18.69 13.54 3.10
C LEU A 27 -18.83 12.18 2.39
N LEU A 28 -17.77 11.69 1.75
CA LEU A 28 -17.76 10.36 1.14
C LEU A 28 -17.99 9.27 2.20
N TRP A 29 -17.32 9.37 3.35
CA TRP A 29 -17.52 8.42 4.46
C TRP A 29 -18.93 8.46 5.08
N CYS A 30 -19.63 9.57 4.97
CA CYS A 30 -21.03 9.71 5.38
C CYS A 30 -22.02 9.36 4.26
N SER A 31 -21.55 9.12 3.04
CA SER A 31 -22.41 8.86 1.90
C SER A 31 -23.14 7.52 2.06
N PRO A 32 -24.47 7.48 1.87
CA PRO A 32 -25.25 6.24 1.92
C PRO A 32 -24.96 5.31 0.73
N LYS A 33 -24.24 5.81 -0.30
CA LYS A 33 -23.85 5.01 -1.47
C LYS A 33 -22.85 3.89 -1.13
N TYR A 34 -22.17 3.98 0.01
CA TYR A 34 -21.20 2.99 0.45
C TYR A 34 -21.73 2.22 1.64
N ARG A 35 -21.77 0.89 1.51
CA ARG A 35 -21.95 -0.01 2.66
C ARG A 35 -20.58 -0.27 3.27
N TRP A 36 -20.29 0.34 4.41
CA TRP A 36 -18.96 0.22 5.03
C TRP A 36 -18.84 -1.05 5.87
N ALA A 37 -17.73 -1.78 5.69
CA ALA A 37 -17.38 -2.90 6.55
C ALA A 37 -17.26 -2.44 8.02
N LYS A 38 -18.03 -3.07 8.91
CA LYS A 38 -18.19 -2.65 10.32
C LYS A 38 -18.27 -3.81 11.31
N THR A 39 -18.10 -5.04 10.85
CA THR A 39 -18.20 -6.24 11.68
C THR A 39 -16.82 -6.82 11.93
N TRP A 40 -16.53 -7.17 13.18
CA TRP A 40 -15.32 -7.87 13.57
C TRP A 40 -15.68 -9.23 14.13
N LYS A 41 -14.87 -10.24 13.80
CA LYS A 41 -14.90 -11.55 14.47
C LYS A 41 -13.49 -11.92 14.89
N GLU A 42 -13.35 -12.39 16.12
CA GLU A 42 -12.09 -12.94 16.65
C GLU A 42 -11.82 -14.33 16.04
N GLU A 43 -12.86 -15.14 15.92
CA GLU A 43 -12.80 -16.42 15.23
C GLU A 43 -12.42 -16.20 13.76
N ARG A 44 -11.45 -16.98 13.29
CA ARG A 44 -10.91 -16.86 11.95
C ARG A 44 -11.70 -17.75 11.00
N LEU A 45 -12.14 -17.19 9.88
CA LEU A 45 -12.76 -17.96 8.80
C LEU A 45 -11.82 -19.08 8.34
N PRO A 46 -12.32 -20.28 8.05
CA PRO A 46 -11.51 -21.49 7.98
C PRO A 46 -10.45 -21.43 6.86
N CYS A 47 -10.82 -20.93 5.69
CA CYS A 47 -10.00 -21.06 4.48
C CYS A 47 -9.16 -19.81 4.23
N VAL A 48 -7.84 -19.97 4.19
CA VAL A 48 -6.94 -18.89 3.76
C VAL A 48 -7.06 -18.72 2.24
N GLN A 49 -7.33 -17.49 1.82
CA GLN A 49 -7.42 -17.11 0.41
C GLN A 49 -6.05 -16.69 -0.13
N PHE A 50 -5.34 -15.88 0.64
CA PHE A 50 -3.95 -15.52 0.39
C PHE A 50 -3.32 -15.01 1.68
N SER A 51 -2.03 -15.25 1.88
CA SER A 51 -1.27 -14.73 3.01
C SER A 51 0.09 -14.17 2.55
N HIS A 52 0.59 -13.18 3.29
CA HIS A 52 1.90 -12.60 3.03
C HIS A 52 2.51 -12.04 4.30
N ALA A 53 3.84 -11.98 4.33
CA ALA A 53 4.62 -11.43 5.44
C ALA A 53 5.70 -10.51 4.89
N THR A 54 5.90 -9.36 5.53
CA THR A 54 6.95 -8.40 5.18
C THR A 54 7.82 -8.10 6.40
N PRO A 55 9.16 -8.02 6.28
CA PRO A 55 10.02 -7.68 7.40
C PRO A 55 9.64 -6.33 8.03
N LEU A 56 9.55 -6.27 9.36
CA LEU A 56 9.22 -5.05 10.10
C LEU A 56 10.34 -4.02 10.03
N MET A 57 11.59 -4.47 10.06
CA MET A 57 12.76 -3.59 10.10
C MET A 57 13.61 -3.82 8.86
N ARG A 58 14.18 -2.75 8.33
CA ARG A 58 15.19 -2.81 7.26
C ARG A 58 16.41 -2.07 7.77
N HIS A 59 17.57 -2.70 7.70
CA HIS A 59 18.84 -2.04 8.03
C HIS A 59 19.20 -1.10 6.87
N LEU A 60 18.65 0.12 6.91
CA LEU A 60 18.93 1.17 5.95
C LEU A 60 19.94 2.14 6.57
N ARG A 61 20.98 2.51 5.81
CA ARG A 61 22.02 3.43 6.28
C ARG A 61 21.40 4.81 6.54
N GLY A 62 21.50 5.31 7.78
CA GLY A 62 21.11 6.68 8.13
C GLY A 62 19.67 6.87 8.62
N GLU A 63 18.86 5.81 8.78
CA GLU A 63 17.58 5.92 9.50
C GLU A 63 17.80 5.87 11.01
N GLU A 64 17.19 6.79 11.76
CA GLU A 64 17.17 6.72 13.22
C GLU A 64 16.43 5.45 13.65
N MET A 65 17.11 4.54 14.36
CA MET A 65 16.51 3.29 14.86
C MET A 65 15.23 3.55 15.66
N VAL A 66 15.16 4.69 16.36
CA VAL A 66 13.96 5.17 17.08
C VAL A 66 12.73 5.26 16.16
N TRP A 67 12.89 5.72 14.92
CA TRP A 67 11.76 5.81 13.98
C TRP A 67 11.28 4.43 13.52
N GLN A 68 12.17 3.44 13.42
CA GLN A 68 11.78 2.08 13.10
C GLN A 68 11.02 1.41 14.27
N GLU A 69 11.47 1.61 15.51
CA GLU A 69 10.77 1.14 16.70
C GLU A 69 9.39 1.80 16.86
N ASN A 70 9.32 3.12 16.63
CA ASN A 70 8.07 3.87 16.65
C ASN A 70 7.11 3.40 15.56
N LYS A 71 7.61 3.08 14.37
CA LYS A 71 6.81 2.46 13.30
C LYS A 71 6.17 1.16 13.78
N VAL A 72 6.92 0.27 14.45
CA VAL A 72 6.35 -0.98 14.99
C VAL A 72 5.21 -0.68 15.98
N THR A 73 5.38 0.32 16.84
CA THR A 73 4.30 0.77 17.75
C THR A 73 3.07 1.26 16.98
N ASN A 74 3.27 2.09 15.95
CA ASN A 74 2.18 2.60 15.10
C ASN A 74 1.45 1.47 14.37
N LEU A 75 2.18 0.50 13.83
CA LEU A 75 1.63 -0.68 13.17
C LEU A 75 0.78 -1.51 14.13
N LYS A 76 1.24 -1.74 15.37
CA LYS A 76 0.45 -2.46 16.39
C LYS A 76 -0.88 -1.76 16.68
N LEU A 77 -0.88 -0.43 16.80
CA LEU A 77 -2.09 0.36 17.02
C LEU A 77 -3.06 0.30 15.83
N ALA A 78 -2.55 0.36 14.60
CA ALA A 78 -3.37 0.27 13.39
C ALA A 78 -3.92 -1.15 13.18
N VAL A 79 -3.09 -2.19 13.36
CA VAL A 79 -3.49 -3.60 13.26
C VAL A 79 -4.62 -3.92 14.25
N LYS A 80 -4.53 -3.44 15.50
CA LYS A 80 -5.61 -3.60 16.50
C LYS A 80 -6.97 -3.05 16.03
N ARG A 81 -7.00 -2.10 15.10
CA ARG A 81 -8.24 -1.55 14.52
C ARG A 81 -8.77 -2.34 13.33
N LEU A 82 -7.90 -3.11 12.65
CA LEU A 82 -8.20 -3.73 11.36
C LEU A 82 -8.32 -5.25 11.44
N ASP A 83 -7.55 -5.88 12.33
CA ASP A 83 -7.52 -7.33 12.48
C ASP A 83 -8.90 -7.87 12.86
N GLY A 84 -9.33 -8.93 12.18
CA GLY A 84 -10.62 -9.58 12.38
C GLY A 84 -11.79 -8.91 11.64
N LEU A 85 -11.56 -7.82 10.89
CA LEU A 85 -12.60 -7.14 10.13
C LEU A 85 -13.16 -8.07 9.03
N ILE A 86 -14.49 -8.18 8.96
CA ILE A 86 -15.20 -8.89 7.91
C ILE A 86 -15.73 -7.88 6.88
N LEU A 87 -15.47 -8.18 5.61
CA LEU A 87 -16.08 -7.55 4.45
C LEU A 87 -17.14 -8.51 3.91
N TYR A 88 -18.40 -8.22 4.17
CA TYR A 88 -19.51 -8.97 3.56
C TYR A 88 -19.71 -8.58 2.09
N PRO A 89 -20.42 -9.39 1.29
CA PRO A 89 -20.82 -9.04 -0.08
C PRO A 89 -21.44 -7.65 -0.18
N GLY A 90 -20.93 -6.82 -1.09
CA GLY A 90 -21.30 -5.43 -1.32
C GLY A 90 -20.65 -4.42 -0.37
N GLU A 91 -19.88 -4.85 0.64
CA GLU A 91 -19.24 -3.93 1.59
C GLU A 91 -17.90 -3.41 1.09
N THR A 92 -17.58 -2.19 1.51
CA THR A 92 -16.31 -1.52 1.25
C THR A 92 -15.53 -1.32 2.54
N PHE A 93 -14.29 -1.77 2.55
CA PHE A 93 -13.25 -1.40 3.48
C PHE A 93 -12.63 -0.07 3.06
N SER A 94 -12.39 0.81 4.05
CA SER A 94 -11.61 2.04 3.88
C SER A 94 -10.57 2.09 5.00
N TYR A 95 -9.30 2.11 4.62
CA TYR A 95 -8.17 2.04 5.55
C TYR A 95 -8.24 3.16 6.60
N TRP A 96 -8.40 4.40 6.16
CA TRP A 96 -8.47 5.55 7.08
C TRP A 96 -9.80 5.69 7.80
N LYS A 97 -10.92 5.22 7.24
CA LYS A 97 -12.20 5.22 7.98
C LYS A 97 -12.13 4.27 9.17
N ARG A 98 -11.45 3.13 9.03
CA ARG A 98 -11.32 2.12 10.10
C ARG A 98 -10.25 2.49 11.13
N ILE A 99 -9.08 2.98 10.70
CA ILE A 99 -8.01 3.39 11.62
C ILE A 99 -8.32 4.73 12.30
N GLY A 100 -8.88 5.68 11.55
CA GLY A 100 -9.06 7.07 11.96
C GLY A 100 -7.76 7.88 11.95
N LYS A 101 -7.84 9.15 12.40
CA LYS A 101 -6.67 10.05 12.45
C LYS A 101 -5.60 9.51 13.41
N PRO A 102 -4.36 9.26 12.96
CA PRO A 102 -3.22 9.01 13.86
C PRO A 102 -2.91 10.28 14.67
N THR A 103 -2.78 10.15 15.98
CA THR A 103 -2.51 11.27 16.90
C THR A 103 -1.72 10.77 18.10
N ALA A 104 -0.84 11.60 18.67
CA ALA A 104 -0.09 11.29 19.89
C ALA A 104 -0.99 10.83 21.05
N ARG A 105 -2.17 11.47 21.23
CA ARG A 105 -3.16 11.08 22.25
C ARG A 105 -3.68 9.64 22.13
N LYS A 106 -3.62 9.04 20.95
CA LYS A 106 -4.00 7.64 20.70
C LYS A 106 -2.81 6.68 20.80
N GLY A 107 -1.64 7.18 21.24
CA GLY A 107 -0.40 6.42 21.35
C GLY A 107 0.45 6.37 20.08
N TYR A 108 0.02 6.99 18.98
CA TYR A 108 0.85 7.03 17.76
C TYR A 108 2.09 7.87 18.00
N LYS A 109 3.23 7.37 17.55
CA LYS A 109 4.55 7.98 17.69
C LYS A 109 5.03 8.53 16.36
N GLU A 110 6.02 9.42 16.44
CA GLU A 110 6.70 9.96 15.26
C GLU A 110 7.53 8.87 14.59
N GLY A 111 7.40 8.75 13.27
CA GLY A 111 8.21 7.84 12.49
C GLY A 111 8.41 8.37 11.08
N MET A 112 9.18 7.63 10.29
CA MET A 112 9.54 8.05 8.95
C MET A 112 8.31 8.23 8.04
N VAL A 113 8.26 9.37 7.37
CA VAL A 113 7.33 9.70 6.28
C VAL A 113 8.10 10.23 5.07
N LEU A 114 7.57 9.95 3.88
CA LEU A 114 8.08 10.50 2.63
C LEU A 114 7.09 11.55 2.11
N PHE A 115 7.50 12.81 2.11
CA PHE A 115 6.70 13.92 1.61
C PHE A 115 7.41 14.60 0.45
N LEU A 116 6.82 14.54 -0.75
CA LEU A 116 7.37 15.17 -1.97
C LEU A 116 8.85 14.84 -2.26
N GLY A 117 9.26 13.59 -2.03
CA GLY A 117 10.64 13.15 -2.26
C GLY A 117 11.60 13.49 -1.12
N GLN A 118 11.12 14.10 -0.02
CA GLN A 118 11.92 14.35 1.18
C GLN A 118 11.50 13.39 2.30
N ILE A 119 12.51 12.79 2.95
CA ILE A 119 12.33 11.97 4.15
C ILE A 119 12.21 12.90 5.36
N GLY A 120 11.22 12.67 6.21
CA GLY A 120 11.03 13.42 7.46
C GLY A 120 10.28 12.59 8.51
N GLY A 121 9.99 13.21 9.65
CA GLY A 121 9.18 12.62 10.74
C GLY A 121 7.76 13.18 10.77
N ASP A 122 6.76 12.30 10.99
CA ASP A 122 5.40 12.70 11.36
C ASP A 122 4.74 11.62 12.24
N ILE A 123 3.72 12.01 13.00
CA ILE A 123 2.95 11.12 13.86
C ILE A 123 2.22 10.08 13.02
N GLY A 124 2.40 8.80 13.36
CA GLY A 124 1.86 7.70 12.56
C GLY A 124 2.70 7.36 11.34
N GLY A 125 3.97 7.79 11.32
CA GLY A 125 4.94 7.38 10.32
C GLY A 125 5.07 5.86 10.20
N GLY A 126 5.38 5.40 8.98
CA GLY A 126 5.53 3.98 8.63
C GLY A 126 4.23 3.18 8.42
N LEU A 127 3.04 3.76 8.61
CA LEU A 127 1.76 3.07 8.37
C LEU A 127 1.53 2.64 6.91
N CYS A 128 2.24 3.25 5.94
CA CYS A 128 2.21 2.83 4.54
C CYS A 128 2.65 1.36 4.35
N GLN A 129 3.48 0.81 5.24
CA GLN A 129 3.85 -0.60 5.18
C GLN A 129 2.63 -1.52 5.32
N LEU A 130 1.67 -1.16 6.17
CA LEU A 130 0.44 -1.93 6.35
C LEU A 130 -0.50 -1.82 5.15
N SER A 131 -0.65 -0.64 4.56
CA SER A 131 -1.45 -0.49 3.33
C SER A 131 -0.83 -1.22 2.14
N ASN A 132 0.52 -1.25 2.03
CA ASN A 132 1.21 -2.05 1.03
C ASN A 132 0.90 -3.54 1.19
N LEU A 133 0.99 -4.08 2.42
CA LEU A 133 0.67 -5.47 2.69
C LEU A 133 -0.79 -5.80 2.34
N ILE A 134 -1.75 -4.99 2.79
CA ILE A 134 -3.18 -5.21 2.51
C ILE A 134 -3.44 -5.17 1.00
N PHE A 135 -2.91 -4.16 0.31
CA PHE A 135 -3.07 -4.04 -1.13
C PHE A 135 -2.49 -5.25 -1.87
N TRP A 136 -1.25 -5.63 -1.57
CA TRP A 136 -0.61 -6.80 -2.17
C TRP A 136 -1.45 -8.06 -2.01
N MET A 137 -1.89 -8.38 -0.78
CA MET A 137 -2.73 -9.54 -0.54
C MET A 137 -4.05 -9.50 -1.31
N THR A 138 -4.63 -8.31 -1.46
CA THR A 138 -5.91 -8.12 -2.16
C THR A 138 -5.78 -8.42 -3.65
N LEU A 139 -4.65 -8.13 -4.27
CA LEU A 139 -4.40 -8.48 -5.67
C LEU A 139 -4.50 -9.98 -5.93
N HIS A 140 -4.23 -10.81 -4.92
CA HIS A 140 -4.35 -12.27 -5.00
C HIS A 140 -5.71 -12.79 -4.51
N THR A 141 -6.76 -11.97 -4.58
CA THR A 141 -8.13 -12.37 -4.26
C THR A 141 -9.11 -11.81 -5.30
N PRO A 142 -10.35 -12.34 -5.37
CA PRO A 142 -11.40 -11.75 -6.19
C PRO A 142 -11.93 -10.39 -5.68
N LEU A 143 -11.40 -9.87 -4.56
CA LEU A 143 -11.80 -8.57 -4.03
C LEU A 143 -11.38 -7.43 -4.97
N THR A 144 -12.17 -6.35 -4.99
CA THR A 144 -11.98 -5.22 -5.90
C THR A 144 -11.32 -4.05 -5.19
N VAL A 145 -10.16 -3.61 -5.67
CA VAL A 145 -9.54 -2.36 -5.20
C VAL A 145 -10.24 -1.18 -5.86
N THR A 146 -10.97 -0.38 -5.08
CA THR A 146 -11.79 0.75 -5.58
C THR A 146 -11.09 2.10 -5.45
N GLU A 147 -10.10 2.20 -4.56
CA GLU A 147 -9.26 3.38 -4.44
C GLU A 147 -7.83 2.96 -4.05
N ARG A 148 -6.85 3.49 -4.77
CA ARG A 148 -5.42 3.30 -4.50
C ARG A 148 -4.64 4.52 -4.96
N TYR A 149 -3.64 4.92 -4.17
CA TYR A 149 -2.61 5.86 -4.62
C TYR A 149 -1.24 5.18 -4.69
N ARG A 150 -0.44 5.59 -5.67
CA ARG A 150 0.93 5.13 -5.87
C ARG A 150 1.94 6.09 -5.25
N HIS A 151 3.14 5.59 -4.94
CA HIS A 151 4.28 6.42 -4.61
C HIS A 151 4.74 7.15 -5.88
N SER A 152 5.00 8.46 -5.78
CA SER A 152 5.52 9.25 -6.90
C SER A 152 7.04 9.19 -7.03
N HIS A 153 7.73 8.63 -6.04
CA HIS A 153 9.19 8.53 -5.98
C HIS A 153 9.58 7.08 -5.70
N ASP A 154 10.49 6.53 -6.48
CA ASP A 154 11.12 5.23 -6.23
C ASP A 154 12.39 5.48 -5.43
N VAL A 155 12.28 5.28 -4.12
CA VAL A 155 13.32 5.57 -3.12
C VAL A 155 14.33 4.45 -2.96
N PHE A 156 14.00 3.22 -3.37
CA PHE A 156 14.84 2.06 -3.11
C PHE A 156 15.32 1.44 -4.43
N PRO A 157 16.63 1.28 -4.64
CA PRO A 157 17.16 0.52 -5.78
C PRO A 157 16.72 -0.94 -5.73
N ASP A 158 16.60 -1.57 -6.90
CA ASP A 158 16.03 -2.91 -7.12
C ASP A 158 16.78 -4.09 -6.48
N ALA A 159 17.75 -3.85 -5.60
CA ALA A 159 18.49 -4.92 -4.94
C ALA A 159 17.53 -5.85 -4.16
N ASN A 160 17.37 -7.07 -4.66
CA ASN A 160 16.56 -8.16 -4.09
C ASN A 160 15.06 -7.87 -3.93
N ARG A 161 14.43 -7.23 -4.93
CA ARG A 161 12.97 -7.05 -4.94
C ARG A 161 12.25 -8.39 -5.11
N THR A 162 11.38 -8.74 -4.18
CA THR A 162 10.55 -9.96 -4.24
C THR A 162 9.15 -9.73 -4.81
N GLN A 163 8.79 -8.47 -5.09
CA GLN A 163 7.50 -8.08 -5.64
C GLN A 163 7.69 -7.13 -6.83
N PRO A 164 6.78 -7.14 -7.82
CA PRO A 164 6.84 -6.21 -8.94
C PRO A 164 6.87 -4.73 -8.54
N PHE A 165 7.46 -3.87 -9.37
CA PHE A 165 7.51 -2.44 -9.05
C PHE A 165 6.10 -1.85 -8.94
N GLY A 166 5.91 -0.96 -7.96
CA GLY A 166 4.59 -0.37 -7.72
C GLY A 166 3.56 -1.36 -7.17
N SER A 167 3.97 -2.44 -6.49
CA SER A 167 3.07 -3.34 -5.76
C SER A 167 2.53 -2.76 -4.44
N GLY A 168 2.88 -1.52 -4.10
CA GLY A 168 2.46 -0.84 -2.86
C GLY A 168 1.29 0.13 -3.03
N ALA A 169 0.63 0.49 -1.93
CA ALA A 169 -0.39 1.52 -1.84
C ALA A 169 0.02 2.59 -0.81
N THR A 170 0.19 3.82 -1.28
CA THR A 170 0.47 4.97 -0.43
C THR A 170 -0.81 5.50 0.20
N CYS A 171 -0.78 5.72 1.52
CA CYS A 171 -1.90 6.28 2.27
C CYS A 171 -1.48 7.56 3.00
N ALA A 172 -2.33 8.58 3.00
CA ALA A 172 -2.13 9.83 3.74
C ALA A 172 -3.46 10.33 4.31
N TYR A 173 -3.56 10.40 5.64
CA TYR A 173 -4.82 10.73 6.29
C TYR A 173 -5.29 12.17 5.97
N PRO A 174 -6.58 12.40 5.70
CA PRO A 174 -7.62 11.40 5.38
C PRO A 174 -7.79 11.20 3.86
N HIS A 175 -7.11 11.97 3.04
CA HIS A 175 -7.50 12.17 1.64
C HIS A 175 -6.93 11.14 0.66
N ARG A 176 -5.79 10.49 0.95
CA ARG A 176 -5.28 9.36 0.17
C ARG A 176 -5.53 8.06 0.93
N ASP A 177 -6.50 7.29 0.47
CA ASP A 177 -6.97 6.08 1.14
C ASP A 177 -6.67 4.83 0.30
N LEU A 178 -6.77 3.67 0.95
CA LEU A 178 -6.89 2.37 0.29
C LEU A 178 -8.30 1.87 0.54
N MET A 179 -9.08 1.69 -0.53
CA MET A 179 -10.44 1.19 -0.45
C MET A 179 -10.60 -0.12 -1.22
N ILE A 180 -11.22 -1.10 -0.59
CA ILE A 180 -11.41 -2.45 -1.13
C ILE A 180 -12.88 -2.82 -0.97
N ARG A 181 -13.53 -3.25 -2.04
CA ARG A 181 -14.93 -3.68 -2.04
C ARG A 181 -15.00 -5.18 -2.27
N ASN A 182 -15.90 -5.83 -1.55
CA ASN A 182 -16.20 -7.23 -1.78
C ASN A 182 -17.36 -7.34 -2.78
N ASP A 183 -17.03 -7.66 -4.04
CA ASP A 183 -18.00 -7.89 -5.11
C ASP A 183 -18.38 -9.38 -5.27
N THR A 184 -17.88 -10.23 -4.37
CA THR A 184 -18.18 -11.67 -4.37
C THR A 184 -19.46 -11.97 -3.60
N ASP A 185 -19.88 -13.24 -3.63
CA ASP A 185 -21.04 -13.78 -2.92
C ASP A 185 -20.75 -14.23 -1.47
N ARG A 186 -19.50 -14.15 -1.03
CA ARG A 186 -19.04 -14.73 0.25
C ARG A 186 -18.29 -13.71 1.12
N PRO A 187 -18.24 -13.87 2.46
CA PRO A 187 -17.51 -12.96 3.32
C PRO A 187 -16.00 -13.16 3.22
N TYR A 188 -15.24 -12.06 3.32
CA TYR A 188 -13.79 -12.07 3.45
C TYR A 188 -13.37 -11.43 4.77
N GLN A 189 -12.47 -12.08 5.50
CA GLN A 189 -11.94 -11.57 6.77
C GLN A 189 -10.49 -11.14 6.61
N LEU A 190 -10.21 -9.90 7.01
CA LEU A 190 -8.87 -9.35 7.08
C LEU A 190 -8.22 -9.79 8.39
N CYS A 191 -7.20 -10.63 8.31
CA CYS A 191 -6.41 -11.07 9.45
C CYS A 191 -5.04 -10.43 9.38
N LEU A 192 -4.59 -9.80 10.45
CA LEU A 192 -3.35 -9.02 10.50
C LEU A 192 -2.64 -9.26 11.84
N ARG A 193 -1.32 -9.39 11.79
CA ARG A 193 -0.50 -9.58 12.98
C ARG A 193 0.83 -8.84 12.85
N VAL A 194 1.23 -8.17 13.92
CA VAL A 194 2.60 -7.68 14.07
C VAL A 194 3.36 -8.71 14.89
N GLY A 195 4.16 -9.54 14.22
CA GLY A 195 5.07 -10.49 14.87
C GLY A 195 6.31 -9.80 15.42
N GLU A 196 7.31 -10.60 15.78
CA GLU A 196 8.60 -10.09 16.27
C GLU A 196 9.43 -9.47 15.15
N THR A 197 9.52 -10.18 14.02
CA THR A 197 10.36 -9.78 12.88
C THR A 197 9.54 -9.36 11.66
N HIS A 198 8.27 -9.77 11.56
CA HIS A 198 7.44 -9.59 10.37
C HIS A 198 6.08 -8.96 10.67
N LEU A 199 5.61 -8.15 9.74
CA LEU A 199 4.22 -7.75 9.61
C LEU A 199 3.53 -8.75 8.69
N GLU A 200 2.54 -9.44 9.23
CA GLU A 200 1.86 -10.56 8.59
C GLU A 200 0.40 -10.23 8.32
N GLY A 201 -0.13 -10.79 7.25
CA GLY A 201 -1.54 -10.70 6.94
C GLY A 201 -2.06 -11.91 6.17
N ALA A 202 -3.37 -12.06 6.22
CA ALA A 202 -4.10 -12.98 5.36
C ALA A 202 -5.51 -12.46 5.07
N TRP A 203 -5.98 -12.72 3.85
CA TRP A 203 -7.41 -12.77 3.57
C TRP A 203 -7.91 -14.19 3.81
N ARG A 204 -9.01 -14.34 4.53
CA ARG A 204 -9.67 -15.63 4.79
C ARG A 204 -11.13 -15.58 4.36
N SER A 205 -11.70 -16.71 3.98
CA SER A 205 -13.12 -16.85 3.62
C SER A 205 -13.68 -18.19 4.12
N THR A 206 -14.97 -18.43 3.89
CA THR A 206 -15.70 -19.64 4.31
C THR A 206 -15.37 -20.88 3.49
N GLU A 207 -14.88 -20.68 2.27
CA GLU A 207 -14.57 -21.73 1.31
C GLU A 207 -13.13 -21.62 0.80
N PRO A 208 -12.54 -22.71 0.26
CA PRO A 208 -11.22 -22.67 -0.39
C PRO A 208 -11.16 -21.68 -1.57
N PRO A 209 -9.97 -21.24 -1.97
CA PRO A 209 -9.80 -20.43 -3.19
C PRO A 209 -10.33 -21.19 -4.41
N ALA A 210 -11.21 -20.56 -5.19
CA ALA A 210 -11.69 -21.10 -6.46
C ALA A 210 -10.79 -20.72 -7.64
N LEU A 211 -9.91 -19.74 -7.45
CA LEU A 211 -9.03 -19.16 -8.46
C LEU A 211 -7.62 -19.01 -7.88
N GLN A 212 -6.62 -19.08 -8.75
CA GLN A 212 -5.24 -18.70 -8.43
C GLN A 212 -4.88 -17.42 -9.18
N PHE A 213 -4.08 -16.57 -8.54
CA PHE A 213 -3.74 -15.25 -9.08
C PHE A 213 -2.23 -15.05 -9.10
N ARG A 214 -1.70 -14.63 -10.24
CA ARG A 214 -0.31 -14.20 -10.37
C ARG A 214 -0.27 -12.74 -10.79
N VAL A 215 0.42 -11.92 -9.99
CA VAL A 215 0.67 -10.52 -10.34
C VAL A 215 1.94 -10.46 -11.16
N ILE A 216 1.86 -9.88 -12.35
CA ILE A 216 2.99 -9.75 -13.28
C ILE A 216 3.21 -8.28 -13.63
N GLU A 217 4.44 -7.98 -14.01
CA GLU A 217 4.85 -6.66 -14.49
C GLU A 217 5.03 -6.71 -16.00
N LYS A 218 4.41 -5.76 -16.71
CA LYS A 218 4.52 -5.55 -18.15
C LYS A 218 5.01 -4.13 -18.44
N ASP A 219 5.58 -3.92 -19.62
CA ASP A 219 6.04 -2.62 -20.11
C ASP A 219 6.99 -1.86 -19.16
N ALA A 220 7.85 -2.61 -18.46
CA ALA A 220 8.85 -2.03 -17.57
C ALA A 220 9.91 -1.28 -18.39
N ARG A 221 10.07 0.01 -18.12
CA ARG A 221 11.10 0.86 -18.75
C ARG A 221 11.55 1.99 -17.84
N ILE A 222 12.71 2.55 -18.15
CA ILE A 222 13.27 3.72 -17.48
C ILE A 222 13.56 4.77 -18.54
N ASP A 223 12.96 5.93 -18.38
CA ASP A 223 13.11 7.07 -19.29
C ASP A 223 13.95 8.15 -18.59
N GLN A 224 14.93 8.72 -19.29
CA GLN A 224 15.65 9.90 -18.80
C GLN A 224 14.75 11.12 -18.95
N ALA A 225 14.55 11.84 -17.85
CA ALA A 225 13.74 13.04 -17.84
C ALA A 225 14.55 14.28 -18.26
N SER A 226 13.87 15.26 -18.86
CA SER A 226 14.50 16.50 -19.34
C SER A 226 15.17 17.34 -18.26
N TRP A 227 14.83 17.13 -16.99
CA TRP A 227 15.46 17.78 -15.82
C TRP A 227 16.68 17.00 -15.27
N GLY A 228 17.18 16.00 -16.00
CA GLY A 228 18.37 15.23 -15.63
C GLY A 228 18.13 14.07 -14.64
N GLY A 229 16.88 13.84 -14.22
CA GLY A 229 16.49 12.68 -13.42
C GLY A 229 16.07 11.48 -14.28
N TYR A 230 15.64 10.39 -13.65
CA TYR A 230 15.08 9.22 -14.32
C TYR A 230 13.66 8.95 -13.85
N ILE A 231 12.81 8.45 -14.74
CA ILE A 231 11.45 8.03 -14.44
C ILE A 231 11.34 6.55 -14.76
N ARG A 232 10.87 5.77 -13.79
CA ARG A 232 10.54 4.37 -13.98
C ARG A 232 9.05 4.23 -14.28
N HIS A 233 8.76 3.43 -15.30
CA HIS A 233 7.42 3.11 -15.75
C HIS A 233 7.21 1.60 -15.70
N ASN A 234 5.99 1.19 -15.32
CA ASN A 234 5.52 -0.17 -15.57
C ASN A 234 4.00 -0.25 -15.55
N GLN A 235 3.49 -1.43 -15.88
CA GLN A 235 2.10 -1.81 -15.66
C GLN A 235 2.06 -3.06 -14.79
N LEU A 236 1.13 -3.09 -13.84
CA LEU A 236 0.77 -4.31 -13.13
C LEU A 236 -0.46 -4.92 -13.76
N TRP A 237 -0.32 -6.21 -14.03
CA TRP A 237 -1.38 -7.07 -14.53
C TRP A 237 -1.55 -8.24 -13.57
N ARG A 238 -2.72 -8.85 -13.63
CA ARG A 238 -3.05 -10.04 -12.89
C ARG A 238 -3.51 -11.13 -13.83
N GLU A 239 -2.79 -12.22 -13.86
CA GLU A 239 -3.22 -13.47 -14.49
C GLU A 239 -4.14 -14.21 -13.51
N VAL A 240 -5.30 -14.64 -14.01
CA VAL A 240 -6.32 -15.39 -13.28
C VAL A 240 -6.33 -16.81 -13.82
N TYR A 241 -6.04 -17.77 -12.96
CA TYR A 241 -6.00 -19.19 -13.29
C TYR A 241 -7.14 -19.94 -12.62
N GLY A 242 -7.73 -20.89 -13.34
CA GLY A 242 -8.62 -21.88 -12.76
C GLY A 242 -7.85 -22.93 -11.96
N LEU A 243 -8.55 -23.77 -11.20
CA LEU A 243 -7.93 -24.84 -10.41
C LEU A 243 -7.20 -25.90 -11.25
N SER A 244 -7.55 -26.05 -12.52
CA SER A 244 -6.83 -26.90 -13.47
C SER A 244 -5.47 -26.34 -13.92
N GLY A 245 -5.14 -25.10 -13.55
CA GLY A 245 -3.96 -24.39 -14.01
C GLY A 245 -4.14 -23.68 -15.36
N ALA A 246 -5.32 -23.76 -15.98
CA ALA A 246 -5.63 -23.03 -17.19
C ALA A 246 -5.72 -21.52 -16.90
N LEU A 247 -5.06 -20.70 -17.73
CA LEU A 247 -5.22 -19.25 -17.71
C LEU A 247 -6.62 -18.90 -18.22
N LEU A 248 -7.42 -18.24 -17.40
CA LEU A 248 -8.78 -17.83 -17.72
C LEU A 248 -8.82 -16.42 -18.26
N GLU A 249 -8.05 -15.51 -17.65
CA GLU A 249 -8.07 -14.09 -17.99
C GLU A 249 -6.76 -13.41 -17.58
N GLU A 250 -6.39 -12.36 -18.31
CA GLU A 250 -5.43 -11.36 -17.86
C GLU A 250 -6.14 -10.03 -17.59
N GLN A 251 -5.96 -9.49 -16.39
CA GLN A 251 -6.63 -8.28 -15.94
C GLN A 251 -5.61 -7.17 -15.72
N TYR A 252 -5.82 -6.02 -16.35
CA TYR A 252 -5.06 -4.81 -16.05
C TYR A 252 -5.41 -4.31 -14.64
N LEU A 253 -4.40 -4.10 -13.80
CA LEU A 253 -4.59 -3.55 -12.44
C LEU A 253 -4.31 -2.05 -12.41
N CYS A 254 -3.14 -1.63 -12.92
CA CYS A 254 -2.71 -0.23 -12.87
C CYS A 254 -1.41 0.04 -13.66
N THR A 255 -1.16 1.31 -13.96
CA THR A 255 0.14 1.83 -14.41
C THR A 255 0.85 2.52 -13.24
N ASN A 256 2.16 2.30 -13.10
CA ASN A 256 3.00 3.07 -12.20
C ASN A 256 4.01 3.91 -12.98
N ASP A 257 4.14 5.17 -12.55
CA ASP A 257 5.19 6.08 -13.00
C ASP A 257 5.79 6.70 -11.72
N ALA A 258 7.09 6.58 -11.52
CA ALA A 258 7.78 7.20 -10.38
C ALA A 258 9.12 7.80 -10.76
N ILE A 259 9.44 8.93 -10.14
CA ILE A 259 10.75 9.57 -10.22
C ILE A 259 11.74 8.71 -9.42
N MET A 260 12.81 8.26 -10.05
CA MET A 260 13.87 7.49 -9.38
C MET A 260 14.73 8.44 -8.55
N MET A 261 14.99 8.06 -7.30
CA MET A 261 15.86 8.81 -6.38
C MET A 261 17.29 8.25 -6.33
N TYR A 262 17.60 7.32 -7.23
CA TYR A 262 18.92 6.69 -7.40
C TYR A 262 19.25 6.60 -8.89
N SER A 263 20.54 6.50 -9.22
CA SER A 263 20.97 6.30 -10.60
C SER A 263 20.65 4.86 -11.04
N PRO A 264 20.01 4.64 -12.21
CA PRO A 264 19.84 3.31 -12.79
C PRO A 264 21.12 2.78 -13.43
N LEU A 265 22.12 3.63 -13.65
CA LEU A 265 23.38 3.25 -14.26
C LEU A 265 24.21 2.43 -13.27
N LEU A 266 24.77 1.32 -13.74
CA LEU A 266 25.76 0.55 -12.98
C LEU A 266 26.89 1.49 -12.56
N SER A 267 27.28 1.44 -11.29
CA SER A 267 28.55 2.02 -10.88
C SER A 267 29.65 1.32 -11.69
N ALA A 268 30.56 2.08 -12.31
CA ALA A 268 31.74 1.50 -12.92
C ALA A 268 32.37 0.53 -11.90
N ALA A 269 32.64 -0.71 -12.32
CA ALA A 269 33.46 -1.60 -11.52
C ALA A 269 34.74 -0.84 -11.16
N PRO A 270 35.25 -0.93 -9.91
CA PRO A 270 36.61 -0.47 -9.67
C PRO A 270 37.49 -1.17 -10.71
N ALA A 271 38.28 -0.40 -11.45
CA ALA A 271 39.24 -0.96 -12.37
C ALA A 271 40.10 -1.93 -11.55
N ASP A 272 40.03 -3.22 -11.88
CA ASP A 272 41.01 -4.18 -11.40
C ASP A 272 42.38 -3.70 -11.90
N GLY A 273 43.21 -3.19 -10.99
CA GLY A 273 44.63 -2.93 -11.24
C GLY A 273 45.16 -1.62 -10.66
N GLU A 274 45.75 -1.69 -9.46
CA GLU A 274 47.22 -1.66 -9.26
C GLU A 274 47.58 -2.16 -7.85
#